data_AF-A0A914ZZK5-F1
#
_entry.id   AF-A0A914ZZK5-F1
#
_cell.length_a   1.000
_cell.length_b   1.000
_cell.length_c   1.000
_cell.angle_alpha   90.00
_cell.angle_beta   90.00
_cell.angle_gamma   90.00
#
_symmetry.space_group_name_H-M   'P 1'
#
loop_
_entity.id
_entity.type
_entity.pdbx_description
1 polymer ?
#
loop_
_entity_poly.entity_id
_entity_poly.type
_entity_poly.pdbx_seq_one_letter_code
_entity_poly.pdbx_strand_id
1 'polypeptide(L)'
;MAVSGAGEEISPLLAKDELIAIRYYVSEKIGQGSFGQVYRGVDKMRERAVAIKVEPLTKKGDKVNDPRRLVLEQNVLIALRNKISTALQHLHEATFIHRDVKPTNCCLGAVPDVKHVYLIDFGMCRRFRADNGKWRPLRKKAPFKGTIRYASLNALRLQECGPVDDLIGWLYSCIEITLSKLPWAKSTPREMLHMKENMTAEEVCAQMPPPFVECYNYISQLKSTEFSEHVKMHKWLRDCRPTSTETGDPFDWEAEHMI
;
A
#
# COMPACT_ATOMS: atom_id res chain seq x y z
N MET A 1 17.01 15.53 27.24
CA MET A 1 16.01 14.59 27.80
C MET A 1 15.51 13.72 26.66
N ALA A 2 15.89 12.45 26.65
CA ALA A 2 15.45 11.48 25.66
C ALA A 2 14.03 11.02 25.99
N VAL A 3 13.10 11.11 25.04
CA VAL A 3 11.80 10.44 25.13
C VAL A 3 11.92 9.17 24.29
N SER A 4 12.28 8.08 24.95
CA SER A 4 12.11 6.72 24.42
C SER A 4 10.63 6.36 24.48
N GLY A 5 9.91 6.56 23.38
CA GLY A 5 8.56 6.03 23.22
C GLY A 5 8.62 4.55 22.86
N ALA A 6 8.72 3.68 23.86
CA ALA A 6 8.28 2.30 23.68
C ALA A 6 6.78 2.36 23.36
N GLY A 7 6.39 1.97 22.15
CA GLY A 7 4.98 1.94 21.77
C GLY A 7 4.24 0.99 22.70
N GLU A 8 3.26 1.50 23.46
CA GLU A 8 2.40 0.67 24.31
C GLU A 8 1.74 -0.41 23.44
N GLU A 9 2.03 -1.67 23.77
CA GLU A 9 1.43 -2.81 23.11
C GLU A 9 -0.04 -2.89 23.52
N ILE A 10 -0.94 -2.37 22.67
CA ILE A 10 -2.37 -2.39 22.91
C ILE A 10 -2.83 -3.86 23.08
N SER A 11 -3.58 -4.11 24.14
CA SER A 11 -4.14 -5.43 24.46
C SER A 11 -4.85 -6.04 23.25
N PRO A 12 -4.77 -7.37 23.04
CA PRO A 12 -5.52 -8.04 21.99
C PRO A 12 -7.02 -7.73 22.04
N LEU A 13 -7.60 -7.32 20.92
CA LEU A 13 -9.04 -7.07 20.72
C LEU A 13 -9.85 -8.36 20.60
N LEU A 14 -9.19 -9.45 20.17
CA LEU A 14 -9.72 -10.80 20.12
C LEU A 14 -8.84 -11.74 20.93
N ALA A 15 -9.48 -12.70 21.60
CA ALA A 15 -8.79 -13.76 22.32
C ALA A 15 -8.33 -14.88 21.37
N LYS A 16 -7.24 -15.54 21.74
CA LYS A 16 -6.87 -16.82 21.12
C LYS A 16 -7.99 -17.83 21.35
N ASP A 17 -8.29 -18.62 20.34
CA ASP A 17 -9.34 -19.65 20.31
C ASP A 17 -10.79 -19.11 20.35
N GLU A 18 -10.96 -17.79 20.18
CA GLU A 18 -12.27 -17.16 20.06
C GLU A 18 -12.97 -17.54 18.74
N LEU A 19 -14.28 -17.83 18.80
CA LEU A 19 -15.10 -18.12 17.62
C LEU A 19 -15.98 -16.91 17.27
N ILE A 20 -15.66 -16.24 16.16
CA ILE A 20 -16.37 -15.07 15.68
C ILE A 20 -17.45 -15.48 14.68
N ALA A 21 -18.68 -15.00 14.91
CA ALA A 21 -19.83 -15.20 14.02
C ALA A 21 -20.08 -16.68 13.68
N ILE A 22 -19.77 -17.59 14.62
CA ILE A 22 -19.93 -19.06 14.49
C ILE A 22 -19.04 -19.66 13.37
N ARG A 23 -18.20 -18.86 12.72
CA ARG A 23 -17.52 -19.23 11.47
C ARG A 23 -16.01 -19.10 11.55
N TYR A 24 -15.50 -18.01 12.12
CA TYR A 24 -14.08 -17.70 12.07
C TYR A 24 -13.44 -17.98 13.41
N TYR A 25 -12.57 -18.98 13.45
CA TYR A 25 -11.79 -19.33 14.64
C TYR A 25 -10.50 -18.52 14.68
N VAL A 26 -10.25 -17.79 15.76
CA VAL A 26 -9.05 -16.95 15.93
C VAL A 26 -7.90 -17.79 16.46
N SER A 27 -6.75 -17.78 15.78
CA SER A 27 -5.56 -18.55 16.17
C SER A 27 -4.55 -17.70 16.93
N GLU A 28 -4.08 -16.61 16.32
CA GLU A 28 -3.06 -15.74 16.92
C GLU A 28 -3.10 -14.35 16.32
N LYS A 29 -2.62 -13.35 17.06
CA LYS A 29 -2.43 -11.98 16.55
C LYS A 29 -1.19 -11.97 15.66
N ILE A 30 -1.34 -11.56 14.41
CA ILE A 30 -0.25 -11.51 13.42
C ILE A 30 0.19 -10.08 13.08
N GLY A 31 -0.54 -9.07 13.53
CA GLY A 31 -0.14 -7.68 13.31
C GLY A 31 -0.98 -6.66 14.07
N GLN A 32 -0.42 -5.46 14.21
CA GLN A 32 -1.12 -4.29 14.73
C GLN A 32 -0.76 -3.07 13.89
N GLY A 33 -1.78 -2.34 13.45
CA GLY A 33 -1.65 -1.06 12.77
C GLY A 33 -2.25 0.08 13.60
N SER A 34 -2.20 1.29 13.06
CA SER A 34 -2.76 2.49 13.71
C SER A 34 -4.29 2.47 13.84
N PHE A 35 -4.99 1.59 13.13
CA PHE A 35 -6.45 1.52 13.09
C PHE A 35 -7.04 0.24 13.66
N GLY A 36 -6.22 -0.75 13.99
CA GLY A 36 -6.73 -2.06 14.37
C GLY A 36 -5.66 -3.13 14.49
N GLN A 37 -6.13 -4.35 14.73
CA GLN A 37 -5.30 -5.54 14.90
C GLN A 37 -5.69 -6.59 13.86
N VAL A 38 -4.71 -7.35 13.40
CA VAL A 38 -4.89 -8.41 12.41
C VAL A 38 -4.50 -9.74 13.06
N TYR A 39 -5.35 -10.74 12.87
CA TYR A 39 -5.22 -12.07 13.43
C TYR A 39 -5.19 -13.12 12.32
N ARG A 40 -4.43 -14.18 12.52
CA ARG A 40 -4.61 -15.42 11.75
C ARG A 40 -5.80 -16.16 12.33
N GLY A 41 -6.63 -16.71 11.46
CA GLY A 41 -7.74 -17.56 11.85
C GLY A 41 -8.10 -18.60 10.80
N VAL A 42 -9.16 -19.36 11.07
CA VAL A 42 -9.67 -20.41 10.20
C VAL A 42 -11.16 -20.18 9.92
N ASP A 43 -11.54 -20.12 8.64
CA ASP A 43 -12.93 -20.16 8.21
C ASP A 43 -13.43 -21.61 8.30
N LYS A 44 -14.16 -21.95 9.36
CA LYS A 44 -14.63 -23.32 9.64
C LYS A 44 -15.55 -23.88 8.57
N MET A 45 -16.25 -23.05 7.80
CA MET A 45 -17.14 -23.53 6.74
C MET A 45 -16.40 -23.89 5.46
N ARG A 46 -15.24 -23.26 5.20
CA ARG A 46 -14.44 -23.48 3.98
C ARG A 46 -13.11 -24.16 4.26
N GLU A 47 -12.86 -24.51 5.51
CA GLU A 47 -11.64 -25.19 6.00
C GLU A 47 -10.33 -24.55 5.51
N ARG A 48 -10.28 -23.22 5.54
CA ARG A 48 -9.11 -22.46 5.05
C ARG A 48 -8.64 -21.41 6.04
N ALA A 49 -7.34 -21.14 6.02
CA ALA A 49 -6.74 -20.04 6.76
C ALA A 49 -7.24 -18.69 6.22
N VAL A 50 -7.44 -17.72 7.12
CA VAL A 50 -7.87 -16.35 6.82
C VAL A 50 -7.12 -15.34 7.69
N ALA A 51 -7.03 -14.10 7.22
CA ALA A 51 -6.68 -12.95 8.05
C ALA A 51 -7.98 -12.29 8.56
N ILE A 52 -8.06 -12.06 9.86
CA ILE A 52 -9.19 -11.40 10.53
C ILE A 52 -8.68 -10.04 11.01
N LYS A 53 -9.12 -8.97 10.34
CA LYS A 53 -8.82 -7.59 10.77
C LYS A 53 -9.97 -7.07 11.64
N VAL A 54 -9.63 -6.54 12.80
CA VAL A 54 -10.57 -5.91 13.74
C VAL A 54 -10.12 -4.51 14.09
N GLU A 55 -11.09 -3.59 14.16
CA GLU A 55 -10.88 -2.20 14.54
C GLU A 55 -11.61 -1.93 15.86
N PRO A 56 -11.04 -1.16 16.80
CA PRO A 56 -11.75 -0.79 18.02
C PRO A 56 -12.97 0.06 17.69
N LEU A 57 -14.09 -0.18 18.38
CA LEU A 57 -15.27 0.68 18.29
C LEU A 57 -14.92 2.06 18.87
N THR A 58 -14.73 3.06 18.00
CA THR A 58 -14.58 4.46 18.43
C THR A 58 -15.95 5.03 18.80
N LYS A 59 -15.99 5.96 19.76
CA LYS A 59 -17.24 6.61 20.20
C LYS A 59 -17.92 7.31 19.00
N LYS A 60 -19.26 7.27 18.96
CA LYS A 60 -20.11 7.93 17.94
C LYS A 60 -19.61 9.37 17.67
N GLY A 61 -18.95 9.59 16.54
CA GLY A 61 -18.43 10.91 16.13
C GLY A 61 -17.15 10.85 15.29
N ASP A 62 -16.32 9.84 15.48
CA ASP A 62 -15.10 9.67 14.68
C ASP A 62 -15.45 9.07 13.32
N LYS A 63 -15.24 9.84 12.25
CA LYS A 63 -15.36 9.39 10.84
C LYS A 63 -14.32 8.32 10.44
N VAL A 64 -13.71 7.64 11.41
CA VAL A 64 -12.65 6.64 11.24
C VAL A 64 -13.23 5.25 10.97
N ASN A 65 -14.39 4.90 11.54
CA ASN A 65 -15.00 3.57 11.44
C ASN A 65 -16.15 3.53 10.41
N ASP A 66 -15.84 3.70 9.12
CA ASP A 66 -16.82 3.49 8.04
C ASP A 66 -16.77 2.02 7.59
N PRO A 67 -17.81 1.20 7.83
CA PRO A 67 -17.84 -0.23 7.44
C PRO A 67 -17.63 -0.48 5.95
N ARG A 68 -17.87 0.54 5.11
CA ARG A 68 -17.55 0.48 3.67
C ARG A 68 -16.06 0.31 3.39
N ARG A 69 -15.18 0.67 4.34
CA ARG A 69 -13.73 0.42 4.23
C ARG A 69 -13.44 -1.06 4.18
N LEU A 70 -13.96 -1.84 5.13
CA LEU A 70 -13.77 -3.31 5.18
C LEU A 70 -14.33 -4.00 3.93
N VAL A 71 -15.49 -3.55 3.42
CA VAL A 71 -16.06 -4.04 2.15
C VAL A 71 -15.19 -3.65 0.96
N LEU A 72 -14.65 -2.42 0.94
CA LEU A 72 -13.69 -1.99 -0.07
C LEU A 72 -12.40 -2.83 0.00
N GLU A 73 -11.89 -3.15 1.20
CA GLU A 73 -10.71 -4.01 1.34
C GLU A 73 -10.94 -5.37 0.68
N GLN A 74 -12.06 -6.01 0.99
CA GLN A 74 -12.41 -7.33 0.44
C GLN A 74 -12.61 -7.29 -1.08
N ASN A 75 -13.35 -6.29 -1.59
CA ASN A 75 -13.64 -6.16 -3.01
C ASN A 75 -12.38 -5.85 -3.82
N VAL A 76 -11.52 -4.97 -3.29
CA VAL A 76 -10.25 -4.66 -3.92
C VAL A 76 -9.40 -5.92 -3.92
N LEU A 77 -9.15 -6.57 -2.77
CA LEU A 77 -8.35 -7.80 -2.68
C LEU A 77 -8.76 -8.90 -3.66
N ILE A 78 -10.06 -9.11 -3.88
CA ILE A 78 -10.57 -10.08 -4.86
C ILE A 78 -10.24 -9.64 -6.30
N ALA A 79 -10.32 -8.35 -6.60
CA ALA A 79 -9.91 -7.81 -7.89
C ALA A 79 -8.38 -7.84 -8.11
N LEU A 80 -7.56 -7.83 -7.05
CA LEU A 80 -6.09 -7.73 -7.11
C LEU A 80 -5.34 -9.04 -7.40
N ARG A 81 -6.04 -10.08 -7.88
CA ARG A 81 -5.43 -11.40 -8.15
C ARG A 81 -4.31 -11.37 -9.21
N ASN A 82 -3.85 -10.21 -9.67
CA ASN A 82 -2.65 -10.06 -10.49
C ASN A 82 -1.98 -8.73 -10.12
N LYS A 83 -0.67 -8.74 -9.81
CA LYS A 83 0.32 -7.63 -9.74
C LYS A 83 -0.10 -6.30 -9.04
N ILE A 84 0.76 -5.74 -8.17
CA ILE A 84 0.51 -4.46 -7.44
C ILE A 84 0.10 -3.29 -8.35
N SER A 85 0.66 -3.18 -9.55
CA SER A 85 0.29 -2.12 -10.50
C SER A 85 -1.17 -2.21 -10.96
N THR A 86 -1.64 -3.44 -11.20
CA THR A 86 -3.05 -3.74 -11.50
C THR A 86 -3.92 -3.51 -10.27
N ALA A 87 -3.37 -3.69 -9.07
CA ALA A 87 -4.10 -3.43 -7.85
C ALA A 87 -4.46 -1.95 -7.65
N LEU A 88 -3.50 -1.06 -7.83
CA LEU A 88 -3.75 0.37 -7.80
C LEU A 88 -4.70 0.79 -8.93
N GLN A 89 -4.54 0.20 -10.12
CA GLN A 89 -5.44 0.44 -11.24
C GLN A 89 -6.90 0.12 -10.87
N HIS A 90 -7.19 -1.08 -10.35
CA HIS A 90 -8.56 -1.45 -9.95
C HIS A 90 -9.11 -0.54 -8.83
N LEU A 91 -8.29 -0.14 -7.86
CA LEU A 91 -8.70 0.80 -6.81
C LEU A 91 -9.08 2.18 -7.41
N HIS A 92 -8.28 2.64 -8.37
CA HIS A 92 -8.47 3.92 -9.06
C HIS A 92 -9.71 3.90 -9.97
N GLU A 93 -9.92 2.81 -10.71
CA GLU A 93 -11.14 2.54 -11.50
C GLU A 93 -12.39 2.52 -10.61
N ALA A 94 -12.28 1.98 -9.40
CA ALA A 94 -13.33 2.04 -8.38
C ALA A 94 -13.53 3.45 -7.76
N THR A 95 -12.81 4.48 -8.25
CA THR A 95 -12.86 5.90 -7.82
C THR A 95 -12.20 6.22 -6.47
N PHE A 96 -11.35 5.34 -5.96
CA PHE A 96 -10.62 5.52 -4.69
C PHE A 96 -9.12 5.67 -4.90
N ILE A 97 -8.46 6.32 -3.93
CA ILE A 97 -7.00 6.33 -3.77
C ILE A 97 -6.63 5.74 -2.42
N HIS A 98 -5.48 5.09 -2.33
CA HIS A 98 -5.00 4.37 -1.16
C HIS A 98 -4.46 5.30 -0.07
N ARG A 99 -3.57 6.22 -0.46
CA ARG A 99 -2.85 7.19 0.39
C ARG A 99 -1.83 6.63 1.39
N ASP A 100 -1.55 5.33 1.34
CA ASP A 100 -0.49 4.70 2.17
C ASP A 100 0.12 3.48 1.47
N VAL A 101 0.50 3.64 0.19
CA VAL A 101 1.17 2.59 -0.59
C VAL A 101 2.61 2.46 -0.10
N LYS A 102 2.97 1.26 0.38
CA LYS A 102 4.30 0.91 0.91
C LYS A 102 4.48 -0.61 0.94
N PRO A 103 5.72 -1.14 1.04
CA PRO A 103 5.97 -2.58 1.04
C PRO A 103 5.19 -3.34 2.12
N THR A 104 5.05 -2.79 3.33
CA THR A 104 4.34 -3.45 4.44
C THR A 104 2.83 -3.56 4.23
N ASN A 105 2.28 -2.77 3.29
CA ASN A 105 0.87 -2.86 2.90
C ASN A 105 0.70 -3.73 1.65
N CYS A 106 1.74 -4.46 1.24
CA CYS A 106 1.68 -5.48 0.22
C CYS A 106 1.92 -6.85 0.88
N CYS A 107 1.07 -7.83 0.59
CA CYS A 107 1.23 -9.20 1.10
C CYS A 107 1.26 -10.19 -0.06
N LEU A 108 2.03 -11.26 0.10
CA LEU A 108 1.93 -12.42 -0.78
C LEU A 108 0.66 -13.22 -0.44
N GLY A 109 0.10 -13.91 -1.43
CA GLY A 109 -0.97 -14.86 -1.21
C GLY A 109 -0.53 -16.00 -0.32
N ALA A 110 -1.48 -16.54 0.45
CA ALA A 110 -1.27 -17.80 1.14
C ALA A 110 -1.38 -18.97 0.15
N VAL A 111 -0.76 -20.11 0.47
CA VAL A 111 -0.87 -21.35 -0.30
C VAL A 111 -2.35 -21.65 -0.66
N PRO A 112 -2.65 -21.98 -1.93
CA PRO A 112 -1.73 -22.21 -3.05
C PRO A 112 -1.32 -20.94 -3.83
N ASP A 113 -1.79 -19.76 -3.44
CA ASP A 113 -1.72 -18.51 -4.20
C ASP A 113 -0.45 -17.67 -3.94
N VAL A 114 0.66 -18.33 -3.58
CA VAL A 114 1.90 -17.69 -3.10
C VAL A 114 2.58 -16.76 -4.11
N LYS A 115 2.19 -16.85 -5.39
CA LYS A 115 2.73 -16.01 -6.46
C LYS A 115 1.98 -14.70 -6.68
N HIS A 116 0.87 -14.48 -5.99
CA HIS A 116 0.08 -13.26 -6.12
C HIS A 116 0.38 -12.27 -5.01
N VAL A 117 0.38 -10.97 -5.37
CA VAL A 117 0.60 -9.89 -4.42
C VAL A 117 -0.70 -9.11 -4.23
N TYR A 118 -1.07 -8.90 -2.98
CA TYR A 118 -2.25 -8.21 -2.53
C TYR A 118 -1.89 -6.87 -1.89
N LEU A 119 -2.59 -5.81 -2.27
CA LEU A 119 -2.56 -4.54 -1.53
C LEU A 119 -3.57 -4.64 -0.38
N ILE A 120 -3.13 -4.32 0.83
CA ILE A 120 -3.92 -4.36 2.06
C ILE A 120 -3.95 -2.98 2.75
N ASP A 121 -4.77 -2.89 3.80
CA ASP A 121 -4.92 -1.71 4.65
C ASP A 121 -5.46 -0.45 3.97
N PHE A 122 -6.74 -0.49 3.63
CA PHE A 122 -7.47 0.61 3.00
C PHE A 122 -8.06 1.58 4.04
N GLY A 123 -7.62 1.49 5.30
CA GLY A 123 -8.06 2.39 6.38
C GLY A 123 -7.82 3.87 6.05
N MET A 124 -6.81 4.14 5.22
CA MET A 124 -6.46 5.46 4.72
C MET A 124 -7.10 5.82 3.39
N CYS A 125 -7.91 4.96 2.77
CA CYS A 125 -8.48 5.26 1.45
C CYS A 125 -9.33 6.52 1.41
N ARG A 126 -9.46 7.10 0.23
CA ARG A 126 -10.35 8.24 -0.02
C ARG A 126 -10.90 8.21 -1.43
N ARG A 127 -12.18 8.52 -1.55
CA ARG A 127 -12.83 8.66 -2.85
C ARG A 127 -12.44 9.99 -3.53
N PHE A 128 -11.99 9.93 -4.79
CA PHE A 128 -11.55 11.10 -5.57
C PHE A 128 -12.52 11.49 -6.70
N ARG A 129 -13.34 10.56 -7.20
CA ARG A 129 -14.47 10.83 -8.13
C ARG A 129 -15.81 10.50 -7.46
N ALA A 130 -16.88 11.21 -7.79
CA ALA A 130 -18.24 10.89 -7.36
C ALA A 130 -18.87 9.80 -8.25
N ASP A 131 -20.07 9.30 -7.89
CA ASP A 131 -20.77 8.24 -8.64
C ASP A 131 -21.07 8.62 -10.10
N ASN A 132 -21.18 9.92 -10.37
CA ASN A 132 -21.36 10.47 -11.72
C ASN A 132 -20.03 10.62 -12.50
N GLY A 133 -18.94 10.02 -12.03
CA GLY A 133 -17.61 10.07 -12.64
C GLY A 133 -16.87 11.40 -12.49
N LYS A 134 -17.50 12.46 -11.96
CA LYS A 134 -16.87 13.78 -11.82
C LYS A 134 -15.87 13.79 -10.67
N TRP A 135 -14.77 14.51 -10.86
CA TRP A 135 -13.82 14.80 -9.80
C TRP A 135 -14.50 15.48 -8.62
N ARG A 136 -14.16 15.03 -7.41
CA ARG A 136 -14.59 15.72 -6.19
C ARG A 136 -13.83 17.05 -6.05
N PRO A 137 -14.45 18.09 -5.46
CA PRO A 137 -13.78 19.36 -5.26
C PRO A 137 -12.49 19.23 -4.46
N LEU A 138 -11.43 19.88 -4.93
CA LEU A 138 -10.14 19.91 -4.25
C LEU A 138 -10.26 20.70 -2.93
N ARG A 139 -9.71 20.15 -1.85
CA ARG A 139 -9.58 20.88 -0.58
C ARG A 139 -8.43 21.86 -0.65
N LYS A 140 -8.62 23.08 -0.11
CA LYS A 140 -7.53 24.06 0.07
C LYS A 140 -6.38 23.53 0.92
N LYS A 141 -6.69 22.70 1.91
CA LYS A 141 -5.73 21.99 2.77
C LYS A 141 -6.24 20.59 3.07
N ALA A 142 -5.44 19.59 2.76
CA ALA A 142 -5.71 18.19 3.05
C ALA A 142 -4.79 17.73 4.19
N PRO A 143 -5.34 17.32 5.35
CA PRO A 143 -4.51 16.73 6.40
C PRO A 143 -3.75 15.52 5.86
N PHE A 144 -2.44 15.51 6.09
CA PHE A 144 -1.59 14.39 5.74
C PHE A 144 -2.05 13.13 6.48
N LYS A 145 -2.08 12.02 5.75
CA LYS A 145 -2.29 10.67 6.25
C LYS A 145 -1.35 9.75 5.50
N GLY A 146 -0.82 8.75 6.19
CA GLY A 146 0.06 7.75 5.63
C GLY A 146 1.50 7.88 6.12
N THR A 147 2.42 7.22 5.42
CA THR A 147 3.81 7.07 5.85
C THR A 147 4.72 8.05 5.13
N ILE A 148 5.34 8.98 5.88
CA ILE A 148 6.17 10.09 5.34
C ILE A 148 7.23 9.59 4.33
N ARG A 149 7.85 8.43 4.61
CA ARG A 149 8.88 7.80 3.77
C ARG A 149 8.43 7.63 2.31
N TYR A 150 7.20 7.16 2.09
CA TYR A 150 6.66 6.84 0.77
C TYR A 150 5.69 7.91 0.24
N ALA A 151 5.38 8.93 1.04
CA ALA A 151 4.47 9.99 0.63
C ALA A 151 5.02 10.83 -0.53
N SER A 152 4.15 11.22 -1.48
CA SER A 152 4.48 12.18 -2.52
C SER A 152 4.71 13.60 -1.96
N LEU A 153 5.34 14.47 -2.74
CA LEU A 153 5.49 15.88 -2.38
C LEU A 153 4.14 16.58 -2.18
N ASN A 154 3.11 16.25 -2.97
CA ASN A 154 1.77 16.83 -2.80
C ASN A 154 1.20 16.49 -1.42
N ALA A 155 1.32 15.22 -1.00
CA ALA A 155 0.87 14.78 0.31
C ALA A 155 1.62 15.48 1.45
N LEU A 156 2.95 15.60 1.35
CA LEU A 156 3.79 16.29 2.34
C LEU A 156 3.50 17.80 2.39
N ARG A 157 3.13 18.41 1.27
CA ARG A 157 2.71 19.82 1.16
C ARG A 157 1.25 20.06 1.56
N LEU A 158 0.55 19.05 2.09
CA LEU A 158 -0.84 19.13 2.53
C LEU A 158 -1.83 19.49 1.40
N GLN A 159 -1.48 19.11 0.17
CA GLN A 159 -2.33 19.26 -1.00
C GLN A 159 -3.26 18.05 -1.15
N GLU A 160 -4.37 18.21 -1.87
CA GLU A 160 -5.28 17.11 -2.14
C GLU A 160 -4.61 16.07 -3.04
N CYS A 161 -4.48 14.85 -2.53
CA CYS A 161 -3.88 13.75 -3.26
C CYS A 161 -4.86 13.17 -4.29
N GLY A 162 -4.31 12.65 -5.38
CA GLY A 162 -5.00 11.89 -6.42
C GLY A 162 -4.26 10.59 -6.76
N PRO A 163 -4.70 9.88 -7.80
CA PRO A 163 -4.13 8.60 -8.21
C PRO A 163 -2.61 8.60 -8.40
N VAL A 164 -2.04 9.70 -8.94
CA VAL A 164 -0.59 9.84 -9.12
C VAL A 164 0.18 9.69 -7.80
N ASP A 165 -0.38 10.13 -6.69
CA ASP A 165 0.30 10.12 -5.40
C ASP A 165 0.47 8.70 -4.86
N ASP A 166 -0.47 7.80 -5.16
CA ASP A 166 -0.32 6.37 -4.89
C ASP A 166 0.79 5.75 -5.75
N LEU A 167 0.92 6.19 -7.01
CA LEU A 167 1.97 5.71 -7.90
C LEU A 167 3.37 6.17 -7.49
N ILE A 168 3.49 7.38 -6.95
CA ILE A 168 4.74 7.85 -6.35
C ILE A 168 5.12 6.97 -5.15
N GLY A 169 4.16 6.65 -4.28
CA GLY A 169 4.38 5.70 -3.18
C GLY A 169 4.79 4.32 -3.66
N TRP A 170 4.19 3.84 -4.75
CA TRP A 170 4.57 2.59 -5.41
C TRP A 170 6.01 2.64 -5.97
N LEU A 171 6.41 3.71 -6.67
CA LEU A 171 7.76 3.88 -7.18
C LEU A 171 8.81 3.84 -6.05
N TYR A 172 8.57 4.57 -4.96
CA TYR A 172 9.44 4.52 -3.79
C TYR A 172 9.50 3.14 -3.15
N SER A 173 8.38 2.41 -3.14
CA SER A 173 8.34 1.02 -2.66
C SER A 173 9.19 0.10 -3.52
N CYS A 174 9.11 0.23 -4.85
CA CYS A 174 9.95 -0.54 -5.78
C CYS A 174 11.44 -0.26 -5.56
N ILE A 175 11.83 1.01 -5.42
CA ILE A 175 13.23 1.39 -5.16
C ILE A 175 13.72 0.76 -3.84
N GLU A 176 12.93 0.87 -2.77
CA GLU A 176 13.34 0.32 -1.47
C GLU A 176 13.41 -1.20 -1.49
N ILE A 177 12.48 -1.90 -2.16
CA ILE A 177 12.52 -3.35 -2.29
C ILE A 177 13.76 -3.79 -3.08
N THR A 178 14.06 -3.11 -4.19
CA THR A 178 15.19 -3.47 -5.06
C THR A 178 16.54 -3.12 -4.45
N LEU A 179 16.67 -1.96 -3.81
CA LEU A 179 17.96 -1.43 -3.33
C LEU A 179 18.11 -1.53 -1.80
N SER A 180 17.12 -2.09 -1.11
CA SER A 180 17.01 -2.16 0.36
C SER A 180 16.98 -0.80 1.09
N LYS A 181 16.95 0.33 0.36
CA LYS A 181 16.90 1.68 0.94
C LYS A 181 16.37 2.72 -0.04
N LEU A 182 15.78 3.78 0.51
CA LEU A 182 15.56 5.06 -0.18
C LEU A 182 16.68 6.05 0.19
N PRO A 183 16.96 7.06 -0.66
CA PRO A 183 17.99 8.07 -0.36
C PRO A 183 17.80 8.76 0.99
N TRP A 184 16.54 8.97 1.39
CA TRP A 184 16.15 9.64 2.64
C TRP A 184 15.81 8.68 3.79
N ALA A 185 16.19 7.40 3.73
CA ALA A 185 15.75 6.41 4.71
C ALA A 185 16.14 6.73 6.17
N LYS A 186 17.23 7.48 6.39
CA LYS A 186 17.75 7.88 7.70
C LYS A 186 17.53 9.37 8.03
N SER A 187 16.77 10.07 7.20
CA SER A 187 16.57 11.51 7.32
C SER A 187 15.37 11.85 8.20
N THR A 188 15.43 12.99 8.90
CA THR A 188 14.27 13.57 9.57
C THR A 188 13.16 13.93 8.57
N PRO A 189 11.89 14.13 8.99
CA PRO A 189 10.82 14.54 8.07
C PRO A 189 11.12 15.82 7.27
N ARG A 190 11.82 16.78 7.87
CA ARG A 190 12.19 18.05 7.22
C ARG A 190 13.27 17.83 6.17
N GLU A 191 14.31 17.07 6.50
CA GLU A 191 15.37 16.71 5.55
C GLU A 191 14.81 15.86 4.41
N MET A 192 13.91 14.93 4.71
CA MET A 192 13.26 14.10 3.70
C MET A 192 12.44 14.94 2.70
N LEU A 193 11.67 15.92 3.19
CA LEU A 193 10.98 16.85 2.31
C LEU A 193 11.97 17.60 1.42
N HIS A 194 13.02 18.17 2.02
CA HIS A 194 14.06 18.90 1.28
C HIS A 194 14.73 18.02 0.21
N MET A 195 15.08 16.77 0.53
CA MET A 195 15.66 15.82 -0.42
C MET A 195 14.68 15.52 -1.56
N LYS A 196 13.41 15.21 -1.25
CA LYS A 196 12.39 14.94 -2.28
C LYS A 196 12.15 16.12 -3.21
N GLU A 197 12.34 17.35 -2.74
CA GLU A 197 12.15 18.57 -3.54
C GLU A 197 13.31 18.88 -4.49
N ASN A 198 14.53 18.44 -4.16
CA ASN A 198 15.74 18.85 -4.85
C ASN A 198 16.44 17.71 -5.61
N MET A 199 16.18 16.46 -5.26
CA MET A 199 16.80 15.33 -5.95
C MET A 199 16.20 15.12 -7.34
N THR A 200 17.06 14.83 -8.31
CA THR A 200 16.63 14.45 -9.66
C THR A 200 16.16 12.98 -9.70
N ALA A 201 15.49 12.58 -10.79
CA ALA A 201 15.10 11.19 -10.97
C ALA A 201 16.30 10.24 -11.01
N GLU A 202 17.41 10.67 -11.61
CA GLU A 202 18.67 9.93 -11.73
C GLU A 202 19.30 9.70 -10.35
N GLU A 203 19.20 10.68 -9.45
CA GLU A 203 19.69 10.55 -8.09
C GLU A 203 18.79 9.66 -7.23
N VAL A 204 17.46 9.81 -7.35
CA VAL A 204 16.49 8.99 -6.59
C VAL A 204 16.52 7.53 -7.03
N CYS A 205 16.60 7.31 -8.34
CA CYS A 205 16.61 5.99 -8.97
C CYS A 205 18.03 5.49 -9.24
N ALA A 206 19.03 5.99 -8.53
CA ALA A 206 20.41 5.54 -8.70
C ALA A 206 20.49 4.02 -8.57
N GLN A 207 21.08 3.35 -9.56
CA GLN A 207 21.17 1.87 -9.69
C GLN A 207 19.88 1.15 -10.11
N MET A 208 18.78 1.85 -10.37
CA MET A 208 17.61 1.26 -11.02
C MET A 208 17.82 1.16 -12.55
N PRO A 209 17.15 0.22 -13.25
CA PRO A 209 17.24 0.11 -14.71
C PRO A 209 16.77 1.40 -15.42
N PRO A 210 17.35 1.78 -16.58
CA PRO A 210 16.95 2.98 -17.32
C PRO A 210 15.44 3.10 -17.60
N PRO A 211 14.70 2.03 -17.97
CA PRO A 211 13.25 2.10 -18.15
C PRO A 211 12.48 2.47 -16.87
N PHE A 212 13.03 2.16 -15.68
CA PHE A 212 12.46 2.57 -14.40
C PHE A 212 12.64 4.07 -14.18
N VAL A 213 13.81 4.62 -14.54
CA VAL A 213 14.09 6.06 -14.44
C VAL A 213 13.15 6.86 -15.35
N GLU A 214 12.91 6.37 -16.57
CA GLU A 214 11.91 6.95 -17.49
C GLU A 214 10.50 6.94 -16.91
N CYS A 215 10.08 5.81 -16.33
CA CYS A 215 8.80 5.67 -15.64
C CYS A 215 8.67 6.68 -14.48
N TYR A 216 9.71 6.79 -13.65
CA TYR A 216 9.74 7.73 -12.52
C TYR A 216 9.62 9.17 -13.00
N ASN A 217 10.42 9.56 -14.00
CA ASN A 217 10.39 10.89 -14.60
C ASN A 217 8.98 11.23 -15.10
N TYR A 218 8.36 10.34 -15.88
CA TYR A 218 7.00 10.55 -16.36
C TYR A 218 5.99 10.74 -15.23
N ILE A 219 5.95 9.83 -14.25
CA ILE A 219 4.94 9.86 -13.18
C ILE A 219 5.13 11.09 -12.28
N SER A 220 6.37 11.45 -11.96
CA SER A 220 6.70 12.60 -11.09
C SER A 220 6.26 13.97 -11.64
N GLN A 221 6.04 14.06 -12.95
CA GLN A 221 5.61 15.29 -13.63
C GLN A 221 4.10 15.40 -13.81
N LEU A 222 3.34 14.33 -13.54
CA LEU A 222 1.88 14.34 -13.67
C LEU A 222 1.24 15.14 -12.53
N LYS A 223 0.22 15.93 -12.84
CA LYS A 223 -0.64 16.52 -11.79
C LYS A 223 -1.54 15.45 -11.18
N SER A 224 -1.97 15.70 -9.94
CA SER A 224 -2.88 14.81 -9.21
C SER A 224 -4.21 14.55 -9.89
N THR A 225 -4.65 15.44 -10.79
CA THR A 225 -5.88 15.32 -11.58
C THR A 225 -5.68 14.82 -13.01
N GLU A 226 -4.44 14.73 -13.50
CA GLU A 226 -4.12 14.41 -14.90
C GLU A 226 -4.00 12.90 -15.18
N PHE A 227 -4.21 12.07 -14.16
CA PHE A 227 -4.04 10.64 -14.30
C PHE A 227 -5.12 9.99 -15.18
N SER A 228 -4.69 9.34 -16.26
CA SER A 228 -5.51 8.42 -17.05
C SER A 228 -5.20 6.98 -16.65
N GLU A 229 -6.22 6.12 -16.69
CA GLU A 229 -6.18 4.70 -16.30
C GLU A 229 -5.21 3.85 -17.16
N HIS A 230 -4.57 4.44 -18.18
CA HIS A 230 -3.71 3.78 -19.16
C HIS A 230 -2.21 4.01 -18.94
N VAL A 231 -1.78 4.34 -17.73
CA VAL A 231 -0.33 4.49 -17.49
C VAL A 231 0.41 3.21 -17.84
N LYS A 232 1.42 3.36 -18.70
CA LYS A 232 2.23 2.29 -19.30
C LYS A 232 3.13 1.57 -18.28
N MET A 233 2.77 1.55 -17.00
CA MET A 233 3.50 0.88 -15.91
C MET A 233 3.82 -0.58 -16.25
N HIS A 234 2.86 -1.30 -16.82
CA HIS A 234 3.08 -2.67 -17.27
C HIS A 234 4.16 -2.79 -18.36
N LYS A 235 4.28 -1.80 -19.24
CA LYS A 235 5.35 -1.75 -20.24
C LYS A 235 6.69 -1.51 -19.55
N TRP A 236 6.82 -0.47 -18.73
CA TRP A 236 8.10 -0.17 -18.09
C TRP A 236 8.59 -1.30 -17.18
N LEU A 237 7.71 -1.95 -16.42
CA LEU A 237 8.07 -3.09 -15.60
C LEU A 237 8.56 -4.29 -16.41
N ARG A 238 7.95 -4.54 -17.57
CA ARG A 238 8.42 -5.57 -18.51
C ARG A 238 9.80 -5.19 -19.06
N ASP A 239 9.98 -3.93 -19.44
CA ASP A 239 11.22 -3.45 -20.06
C ASP A 239 12.38 -3.36 -19.03
N CYS A 240 12.07 -3.36 -17.72
CA CYS A 240 13.07 -3.48 -16.64
C CYS A 240 13.57 -4.92 -16.42
N ARG A 241 12.92 -5.95 -16.99
CA ARG A 241 13.33 -7.34 -16.76
C ARG A 241 14.65 -7.63 -17.49
N PRO A 242 15.64 -8.26 -16.82
CA PRO A 242 16.80 -8.80 -17.51
C PRO A 242 16.36 -9.79 -18.59
N THR A 243 17.06 -9.80 -19.72
CA THR A 243 16.79 -10.70 -20.86
C THR A 243 16.87 -12.18 -20.50
N SER A 244 17.52 -12.52 -19.39
CA SER A 244 17.71 -13.88 -18.88
C SER A 244 16.60 -14.37 -17.95
N THR A 245 15.57 -13.57 -17.67
CA THR A 245 14.47 -13.93 -16.75
C THR A 245 13.21 -14.34 -17.50
N GLU A 246 12.61 -15.46 -17.13
CA GLU A 246 11.38 -15.97 -17.73
C GLU A 246 10.15 -15.68 -16.87
N THR A 247 8.97 -15.74 -17.49
CA THR A 247 7.72 -15.59 -16.73
C THR A 247 7.43 -16.89 -15.99
N GLY A 248 7.76 -16.93 -14.70
CA GLY A 248 7.57 -18.12 -13.86
C GLY A 248 8.76 -18.43 -12.97
N ASP A 249 9.89 -17.73 -13.17
CA ASP A 249 11.06 -17.82 -12.30
C ASP A 249 10.68 -17.76 -10.82
N PRO A 250 11.31 -18.60 -9.98
CA PRO A 250 11.03 -18.61 -8.56
C PRO A 250 11.37 -17.25 -7.95
N PHE A 251 10.56 -16.81 -6.99
CA PHE A 251 10.96 -15.69 -6.15
C PHE A 251 12.17 -16.07 -5.27
N ASP A 252 12.91 -15.07 -4.80
CA ASP A 252 14.12 -15.27 -3.98
C ASP A 252 13.88 -16.23 -2.80
N TRP A 253 12.71 -16.14 -2.13
CA TRP A 253 12.34 -17.01 -1.01
C TRP A 253 11.89 -18.42 -1.42
N GLU A 254 11.52 -18.65 -2.68
CA GLU A 254 11.22 -19.99 -3.21
C GLU A 254 12.51 -20.77 -3.47
N ALA A 255 13.63 -20.10 -3.78
CA ALA A 255 14.92 -20.72 -4.03
C ALA A 255 15.59 -21.28 -2.76
N GLU A 256 15.37 -20.64 -1.60
CA GLU A 256 15.93 -21.10 -0.31
C GLU A 256 15.31 -22.40 0.21
N HIS A 257 14.19 -22.86 -0.34
CA HIS A 257 13.51 -24.10 0.04
C HIS A 257 13.84 -25.29 -0.90
N MET A 258 14.81 -25.13 -1.81
CA MET A 258 15.27 -26.18 -2.73
C MET A 258 16.65 -26.79 -2.37
N ILE A 259 17.08 -26.66 -1.11
CA ILE A 259 18.30 -27.31 -0.58
C ILE A 259 17.95 -28.12 0.66
#